data_AF-A0A922LJF4-F1
#
_entry.id   AF-A0A922LJF4-F1
#
_cell.length_a   1.000
_cell.length_b   1.000
_cell.length_c   1.000
_cell.angle_alpha   90.00
_cell.angle_beta   90.00
_cell.angle_gamma   90.00
#
_symmetry.space_group_name_H-M   'P 1'
#
loop_
_entity.id
_entity.type
_entity.pdbx_description
1 polymer ?
#
loop_
_entity_poly.entity_id
_entity_poly.type
_entity_poly.pdbx_seq_one_letter_code
_entity_poly.pdbx_strand_id
1 'polypeptide(L)'
;MVGDLSGGELQRFACGMVCVQKADIYMFDEPSSYLDVKQRLKTAIAIRELLEGTNYVIVVEHDLSVLDYLSDFICCLYGVPGAYGVVTMPFSVREGINIFLDGVVPTENLRFRETPLVFKVSETGNEEELKRTARYDYPTMYKSLGSFELTVEAGSFTDSEIIVMLGENGTGKTTFIRMLAGNLKPDGDEKCPVLHVSYKPQKISPKSEKTVQNLLLEKIRDSFTHPQFSTDVLKPLQMERLYDQQVMNLSGGELQRLAITLCLGQPADVYLIDEPSAYLDSEQRLHAAKVIKRFILHAKKTAFVVEHDFIMATYLADRVVVFDGQPGVKATATT
;
A
#
# COMPACT_ATOMS: atom_id res chain seq x y z
N MET A 1 10.75 9.94 -25.38
CA MET A 1 11.96 10.37 -24.64
C MET A 1 11.89 9.75 -23.24
N VAL A 2 12.98 9.69 -22.46
CA VAL A 2 12.95 9.11 -21.09
C VAL A 2 11.90 9.80 -20.19
N GLY A 3 11.54 11.05 -20.48
CA GLY A 3 10.50 11.80 -19.77
C GLY A 3 9.06 11.31 -19.98
N ASP A 4 8.79 10.40 -20.92
CA ASP A 4 7.44 9.87 -21.17
C ASP A 4 7.15 8.56 -20.42
N LEU A 5 8.16 7.98 -19.75
CA LEU A 5 8.04 6.71 -19.07
C LEU A 5 7.28 6.85 -17.75
N SER A 6 6.41 5.89 -17.46
CA SER A 6 5.82 5.73 -16.13
C SER A 6 6.89 5.37 -15.09
N GLY A 7 6.60 5.59 -13.80
CA GLY A 7 7.54 5.30 -12.72
C GLY A 7 8.07 3.86 -12.75
N GLY A 8 7.21 2.87 -12.98
CA GLY A 8 7.62 1.47 -13.09
C GLY A 8 8.40 1.13 -14.37
N GLU A 9 8.19 1.84 -15.47
CA GLU A 9 9.01 1.69 -16.68
C GLU A 9 10.41 2.30 -16.49
N LEU A 10 10.47 3.48 -15.87
CA LEU A 10 11.72 4.13 -15.53
C LEU A 10 12.55 3.27 -14.58
N GLN A 11 11.91 2.70 -13.55
CA GLN A 11 12.57 1.81 -12.59
C GLN A 11 13.15 0.56 -13.27
N ARG A 12 12.37 -0.12 -14.12
CA ARG A 12 12.86 -1.30 -14.88
C ARG A 12 13.99 -0.94 -15.83
N PHE A 13 13.91 0.22 -16.48
CA PHE A 13 14.99 0.71 -17.34
C PHE A 13 16.27 0.97 -16.53
N ALA A 14 16.15 1.60 -15.36
CA ALA A 14 17.28 1.86 -14.46
C ALA A 14 17.93 0.55 -13.98
N CYS A 15 17.14 -0.41 -13.50
CA CYS A 15 17.65 -1.73 -13.11
C CYS A 15 18.33 -2.43 -14.30
N GLY A 16 17.70 -2.44 -15.47
CA GLY A 16 18.27 -3.06 -16.67
C GLY A 16 19.59 -2.43 -17.10
N MET A 17 19.73 -1.11 -16.99
CA MET A 17 20.99 -0.41 -17.28
C MET A 17 22.13 -0.85 -16.36
N VAL A 18 21.85 -1.07 -15.07
CA VAL A 18 22.84 -1.59 -14.11
C VAL A 18 23.20 -3.04 -14.45
N CYS A 19 22.21 -3.88 -14.79
CA CYS A 19 22.43 -5.29 -15.15
C CYS A 19 23.32 -5.47 -16.39
N VAL A 20 23.33 -4.51 -17.33
CA VAL A 20 24.13 -4.58 -18.57
C VAL A 20 25.58 -4.14 -18.34
N GLN A 21 25.84 -3.37 -17.30
CA GLN A 21 27.20 -2.95 -16.97
C GLN A 21 28.02 -4.14 -16.47
N LYS A 22 29.29 -4.21 -16.86
CA LYS A 22 30.23 -5.17 -16.28
C LYS A 22 30.96 -4.50 -15.12
N ALA A 23 30.59 -4.90 -13.90
CA ALA A 23 31.20 -4.43 -12.67
C ALA A 23 31.44 -5.61 -11.71
N ASP A 24 32.37 -5.43 -10.78
CA ASP A 24 32.62 -6.39 -9.70
C ASP A 24 31.62 -6.20 -8.54
N ILE A 25 31.02 -5.02 -8.42
CA ILE A 25 30.07 -4.66 -7.36
C ILE A 25 28.86 -3.98 -7.99
N TYR A 26 27.68 -4.56 -7.77
CA TYR A 26 26.39 -3.99 -8.15
C TYR A 26 25.65 -3.52 -6.89
N MET A 27 25.09 -2.32 -6.95
CA MET A 27 24.31 -1.75 -5.87
C MET A 27 22.93 -1.38 -6.40
N PHE A 28 21.89 -1.87 -5.74
CA PHE A 28 20.50 -1.56 -6.04
C PHE A 28 19.86 -0.91 -4.82
N ASP A 29 19.38 0.31 -5.00
CA ASP A 29 18.67 1.07 -3.97
C ASP A 29 17.17 1.09 -4.30
N GLU A 30 16.37 0.38 -3.49
CA GLU A 30 14.93 0.19 -3.66
C GLU A 30 14.47 -0.24 -5.07
N PRO A 31 15.00 -1.34 -5.65
CA PRO A 31 14.65 -1.75 -7.01
C PRO A 31 13.15 -2.11 -7.19
N SER A 32 12.43 -2.47 -6.12
CA SER A 32 11.00 -2.82 -6.15
C SER A 32 10.04 -1.62 -6.21
N SER A 33 10.54 -0.40 -5.99
CA SER A 33 9.70 0.79 -5.92
C SER A 33 8.91 1.04 -7.21
N TYR A 34 7.62 1.37 -7.08
CA TYR A 34 6.65 1.59 -8.17
C TYR A 34 6.36 0.38 -9.09
N LEU A 35 6.96 -0.77 -8.83
CA LEU A 35 6.70 -2.00 -9.58
C LEU A 35 5.48 -2.73 -9.02
N ASP A 36 4.70 -3.35 -9.92
CA ASP A 36 3.68 -4.32 -9.53
C ASP A 36 4.31 -5.65 -9.09
N VAL A 37 3.50 -6.53 -8.49
CA VAL A 37 3.96 -7.80 -7.89
C VAL A 37 4.77 -8.65 -8.88
N LYS A 38 4.33 -8.77 -10.13
CA LYS A 38 5.01 -9.59 -11.13
C LYS A 38 6.30 -8.94 -11.62
N GLN A 39 6.28 -7.63 -11.79
CA GLN A 39 7.47 -6.85 -12.15
C GLN A 39 8.53 -6.93 -11.06
N ARG A 40 8.14 -6.83 -9.77
CA ARG A 40 9.07 -7.01 -8.63
C ARG A 40 9.76 -8.36 -8.68
N LEU A 41 9.02 -9.45 -8.85
CA LEU A 41 9.59 -10.79 -8.93
C LEU A 41 10.53 -10.94 -10.13
N LYS A 42 10.16 -10.41 -11.30
CA LYS A 42 11.04 -10.45 -12.49
C LYS A 42 12.32 -9.64 -12.30
N THR A 43 12.23 -8.44 -11.73
CA THR A 43 13.39 -7.63 -11.38
C THR A 43 14.27 -8.37 -10.37
N ALA A 44 13.66 -9.01 -9.37
CA ALA A 44 14.37 -9.78 -8.37
C ALA A 44 15.12 -10.98 -8.97
N ILE A 45 14.47 -11.73 -9.87
CA ILE A 45 15.11 -12.82 -10.63
C ILE A 45 16.28 -12.27 -11.44
N ALA A 46 16.10 -11.18 -12.18
CA ALA A 46 17.16 -10.58 -12.99
C ALA A 46 18.37 -10.12 -12.16
N ILE A 47 18.14 -9.51 -10.99
CA ILE A 47 19.20 -9.11 -10.06
C ILE A 47 19.92 -10.34 -9.51
N ARG A 48 19.18 -11.39 -9.14
CA ARG A 48 19.76 -12.64 -8.62
C ARG A 48 20.57 -13.39 -9.68
N GLU A 49 20.18 -13.32 -10.94
CA GLU A 49 20.91 -13.89 -12.08
C GLU A 49 22.24 -13.18 -12.38
N LEU A 50 22.43 -11.93 -11.91
CA LEU A 50 23.72 -11.24 -12.03
C LEU A 50 24.79 -11.85 -11.13
N LEU A 51 24.41 -12.55 -10.05
CA LEU A 51 25.38 -13.11 -9.11
C LEU A 51 26.21 -14.19 -9.80
N GLU A 52 27.48 -13.88 -9.99
CA GLU A 52 28.52 -14.81 -10.40
C GLU A 52 29.47 -15.00 -9.21
N GLY A 53 30.21 -16.11 -9.16
CA GLY A 53 31.14 -16.39 -8.04
C GLY A 53 32.30 -15.39 -7.88
N THR A 54 32.32 -14.34 -8.71
CA THR A 54 33.36 -13.31 -8.78
C THR A 54 32.86 -11.90 -8.48
N ASN A 55 31.55 -11.69 -8.27
CA ASN A 55 30.98 -10.37 -8.05
C ASN A 55 30.16 -10.29 -6.75
N TYR A 56 29.82 -9.06 -6.36
CA TYR A 56 29.03 -8.75 -5.19
C TYR A 56 27.79 -7.95 -5.57
N VAL A 57 26.65 -8.29 -4.98
CA VAL A 57 25.40 -7.53 -5.13
C VAL A 57 24.95 -7.06 -3.75
N ILE A 58 24.70 -5.76 -3.64
CA ILE A 58 24.14 -5.12 -2.44
C ILE A 58 22.77 -4.56 -2.82
N VAL A 59 21.75 -4.91 -2.04
CA VAL A 59 20.38 -4.45 -2.27
C VAL A 59 19.83 -3.81 -1.00
N VAL A 60 19.23 -2.63 -1.14
CA VAL A 60 18.39 -1.99 -0.11
C VAL A 60 16.93 -2.18 -0.52
N GLU A 61 16.11 -2.75 0.36
CA GLU A 61 14.71 -3.04 0.09
C GLU A 61 13.83 -2.79 1.31
N HIS A 62 12.59 -2.38 1.04
CA HIS A 62 11.54 -2.25 2.04
C HIS A 62 10.48 -3.36 1.94
N ASP A 63 10.43 -4.08 0.82
CA ASP A 63 9.54 -5.22 0.63
C ASP A 63 10.21 -6.52 1.12
N LEU A 64 9.76 -7.04 2.27
CA LEU A 64 10.33 -8.24 2.87
C LEU A 64 10.17 -9.48 1.97
N SER A 65 9.16 -9.51 1.10
CA SER A 65 8.92 -10.64 0.19
C SER A 65 9.96 -10.68 -0.93
N VAL A 66 10.28 -9.51 -1.48
CA VAL A 66 11.34 -9.36 -2.48
C VAL A 66 12.71 -9.61 -1.85
N LEU A 67 12.91 -9.12 -0.63
CA LEU A 67 14.14 -9.28 0.12
C LEU A 67 14.42 -10.75 0.49
N ASP A 68 13.41 -11.52 0.88
CA ASP A 68 13.52 -12.97 1.13
C ASP A 68 13.99 -13.73 -0.13
N TYR A 69 13.52 -13.31 -1.31
CA TYR A 69 13.92 -13.90 -2.57
C TYR A 69 15.31 -13.45 -3.06
N LEU A 70 15.71 -12.20 -2.81
CA LEU A 70 16.96 -11.63 -3.32
C LEU A 70 18.19 -12.03 -2.52
N SER A 71 18.04 -12.08 -1.20
CA SER A 71 19.18 -12.05 -0.29
C SER A 71 19.66 -13.45 0.06
N ASP A 72 20.97 -13.58 0.28
CA ASP A 72 21.56 -14.72 1.00
C ASP A 72 21.86 -14.35 2.47
N PHE A 73 22.14 -13.07 2.71
CA PHE A 73 22.37 -12.46 4.02
C PHE A 73 21.59 -11.16 4.15
N ILE A 74 21.17 -10.83 5.37
CA ILE A 74 20.46 -9.59 5.69
C ILE A 74 21.20 -8.83 6.78
N CYS A 75 21.34 -7.52 6.58
CA CYS A 75 21.72 -6.58 7.63
C CYS A 75 20.52 -5.69 7.94
N CYS A 76 20.13 -5.61 9.21
CA CYS A 76 19.07 -4.71 9.66
C CYS A 76 19.67 -3.34 9.99
N LEU A 77 19.01 -2.28 9.52
CA LEU A 77 19.34 -0.91 9.91
C LEU A 77 18.30 -0.42 10.91
N TYR A 78 18.75 0.07 12.07
CA TYR A 78 17.87 0.63 13.09
C TYR A 78 18.46 1.93 13.66
N GLY A 79 17.61 2.74 14.29
CA GLY A 79 18.02 4.00 14.89
C GLY A 79 16.86 4.98 14.97
N VAL A 80 17.20 6.26 15.10
CA VAL A 80 16.21 7.34 15.13
C VAL A 80 16.32 8.12 13.82
N PRO A 81 15.26 8.16 12.98
CA PRO A 81 15.27 8.90 11.72
C PRO A 81 15.72 10.35 11.92
N GLY A 82 16.68 10.80 11.11
CA GLY A 82 17.26 12.14 11.18
C GLY A 82 18.24 12.39 12.34
N ALA A 83 18.51 11.40 13.20
CA ALA A 83 19.47 11.52 14.31
C ALA A 83 20.64 10.54 14.17
N TYR A 84 20.39 9.24 14.09
CA TYR A 84 21.44 8.22 13.92
C TYR A 84 20.89 6.93 13.32
N GLY A 85 21.77 6.14 12.71
CA GLY A 85 21.49 4.79 12.22
C GLY A 85 22.65 3.86 12.53
N VAL A 86 22.32 2.62 12.92
CA VAL A 86 23.26 1.54 13.22
C VAL A 86 22.94 0.36 12.32
N VAL A 87 23.97 -0.28 11.80
CA VAL A 87 23.88 -1.48 10.95
C VAL A 87 24.24 -2.69 11.80
N THR A 88 23.38 -3.71 11.81
CA THR A 88 23.69 -4.97 12.50
C THR A 88 24.77 -5.76 11.76
N MET A 89 25.34 -6.76 12.45
CA MET A 89 26.06 -7.84 11.77
C MET A 89 25.12 -8.58 10.79
N PRO A 90 25.68 -9.23 9.74
CA PRO A 90 24.89 -9.99 8.79
C PRO A 90 24.28 -11.24 9.44
N PHE A 91 22.99 -11.44 9.21
CA PHE A 91 22.24 -12.63 9.62
C PHE A 91 21.82 -13.46 8.41
N SER A 92 21.44 -14.71 8.64
CA SER A 92 20.73 -15.49 7.62
C SER A 92 19.39 -14.82 7.30
N VAL A 93 18.86 -15.03 6.10
CA VAL A 93 17.63 -14.36 5.61
C VAL A 93 16.45 -14.55 6.56
N ARG A 94 16.19 -15.79 6.98
CA ARG A 94 15.08 -16.08 7.91
C ARG A 94 15.28 -15.43 9.27
N GLU A 95 16.50 -15.47 9.82
CA GLU A 95 16.78 -14.85 11.12
C GLU A 95 16.69 -13.34 11.06
N GLY A 96 17.25 -12.71 10.02
CA GLY A 96 17.21 -11.26 9.81
C GLY A 96 15.78 -10.73 9.70
N ILE A 97 14.91 -11.40 8.93
CA ILE A 97 13.49 -11.04 8.82
C ILE A 97 12.80 -11.18 10.18
N ASN A 98 13.02 -12.28 10.91
CA ASN A 98 12.38 -12.46 12.22
C ASN A 98 12.86 -11.43 13.25
N ILE A 99 14.16 -11.12 13.31
CA ILE A 99 14.72 -10.03 14.13
C ILE A 99 14.06 -8.70 13.77
N PHE A 100 13.91 -8.44 12.47
CA PHE A 100 13.25 -7.24 11.98
C PHE A 100 11.78 -7.17 12.39
N LEU A 101 11.04 -8.29 12.38
CA LEU A 101 9.63 -8.38 12.79
C LEU A 101 9.44 -8.34 14.30
N ASP A 102 10.35 -8.92 15.08
CA ASP A 102 10.29 -8.92 16.54
C ASP A 102 10.67 -7.56 17.12
N GLY A 103 11.55 -6.81 16.45
CA GLY A 103 12.00 -5.49 16.92
C GLY A 103 13.13 -5.57 17.93
N VAL A 104 13.76 -6.74 18.08
CA VAL A 104 14.82 -7.03 19.04
C VAL A 104 15.95 -7.74 18.33
N VAL A 105 17.18 -7.26 18.51
CA VAL A 105 18.42 -7.93 18.09
C VAL A 105 18.93 -8.75 19.28
N PRO A 106 18.77 -10.08 19.28
CA PRO A 106 19.06 -10.90 20.46
C PRO A 106 20.55 -10.89 20.84
N THR A 107 21.43 -10.87 19.84
CA THR A 107 22.89 -10.88 20.02
C THR A 107 23.43 -9.64 20.71
N GLU A 108 22.76 -8.50 20.54
CA GLU A 108 23.14 -7.22 21.14
C GLU A 108 22.26 -6.86 22.35
N ASN A 109 21.29 -7.73 22.69
CA ASN A 109 20.25 -7.47 23.68
C ASN A 109 19.59 -6.09 23.50
N LEU A 110 19.43 -5.66 22.25
CA LEU A 110 18.97 -4.34 21.87
C LEU A 110 17.56 -4.42 21.30
N ARG A 111 16.64 -3.65 21.88
CA ARG A 111 15.28 -3.49 21.37
C ARG A 111 15.18 -2.15 20.64
N PHE A 112 15.00 -2.18 19.32
CA PHE A 112 14.79 -0.98 18.52
C PHE A 112 13.31 -0.67 18.29
N ARG A 113 12.40 -1.60 18.64
CA ARG A 113 10.96 -1.37 18.60
C ARG A 113 10.24 -1.98 19.80
N GLU A 114 9.30 -1.24 20.38
CA GLU A 114 8.59 -1.68 21.59
C GLU A 114 7.64 -2.86 21.36
N THR A 115 6.97 -2.87 20.21
CA THR A 115 5.96 -3.88 19.86
C THR A 115 6.39 -4.68 18.63
N PRO A 116 6.25 -6.02 18.66
CA PRO A 116 6.53 -6.85 17.50
C PRO A 116 5.46 -6.66 16.42
N LEU A 117 5.86 -6.90 15.18
CA LEU A 117 4.98 -6.94 14.03
C LEU A 117 4.42 -8.36 13.89
N VAL A 118 3.25 -8.58 14.50
CA VAL A 118 2.58 -9.88 14.42
C VAL A 118 1.58 -9.88 13.28
N PHE A 119 1.77 -10.79 12.33
CA PHE A 119 0.77 -11.11 11.32
C PHE A 119 -0.20 -12.12 11.90
N LYS A 120 -1.27 -11.62 12.53
CA LYS A 120 -2.43 -12.47 12.81
C LYS A 120 -3.32 -12.45 11.59
N VAL A 121 -3.41 -13.59 10.90
CA VAL A 121 -4.56 -13.89 10.05
C VAL A 121 -5.76 -13.85 10.99
N SER A 122 -6.63 -12.87 10.81
CA SER A 122 -7.85 -12.78 11.61
C SER A 122 -8.65 -14.05 11.37
N GLU A 123 -8.88 -14.82 12.44
CA GLU A 123 -9.89 -15.87 12.43
C GLU A 123 -11.21 -15.20 12.05
N THR A 124 -11.82 -15.70 10.97
CA THR A 124 -13.15 -15.30 10.49
C THR A 124 -14.10 -15.14 11.66
N GLY A 125 -14.70 -13.95 11.79
CA GLY A 125 -15.63 -13.64 12.86
C GLY A 125 -16.78 -14.65 12.93
N ASN A 126 -17.31 -14.85 14.14
CA ASN A 126 -18.42 -15.76 14.41
C ASN A 126 -19.58 -15.55 13.41
N GLU A 127 -20.07 -16.65 12.82
CA GLU A 127 -21.14 -16.68 11.80
C GLU A 127 -22.45 -15.95 12.20
N GLU A 128 -22.64 -15.66 13.49
CA GLU A 128 -23.82 -14.93 13.99
C GLU A 128 -23.77 -13.42 13.73
N GLU A 129 -22.60 -12.79 13.62
CA GLU A 129 -22.48 -11.35 13.32
C GLU A 129 -22.75 -11.06 11.83
N LEU A 130 -22.39 -11.99 10.94
CA LEU A 130 -22.63 -11.91 9.49
C LEU A 130 -24.11 -11.82 9.09
N LYS A 131 -25.03 -12.25 9.97
CA LYS A 131 -26.49 -12.22 9.71
C LYS A 131 -27.11 -10.83 9.86
N ARG A 132 -26.41 -9.85 10.46
CA ARG A 132 -26.93 -8.48 10.68
C ARG A 132 -26.32 -7.44 9.73
N THR A 133 -25.45 -7.86 8.82
CA THR A 133 -24.67 -6.98 7.96
C THR A 133 -25.48 -6.58 6.72
N ALA A 134 -25.51 -5.29 6.37
CA ALA A 134 -26.10 -4.91 5.10
C ALA A 134 -25.25 -5.49 3.97
N ARG A 135 -25.91 -6.08 2.97
CA ARG A 135 -25.27 -6.65 1.79
C ARG A 135 -25.54 -5.73 0.62
N TYR A 136 -24.47 -5.30 -0.03
CA TYR A 136 -24.51 -4.52 -1.26
C TYR A 136 -24.00 -5.37 -2.39
N ASP A 137 -24.61 -5.22 -3.56
CA ASP A 137 -24.21 -5.92 -4.76
C ASP A 137 -23.83 -4.90 -5.83
N TYR A 138 -22.79 -5.20 -6.59
CA TYR A 138 -22.44 -4.49 -7.80
C TYR A 138 -22.61 -5.43 -9.01
N PRO A 139 -23.24 -4.95 -10.10
CA PRO A 139 -23.48 -5.75 -11.30
C PRO A 139 -22.22 -5.91 -12.15
N THR A 140 -22.36 -6.64 -13.26
CA THR A 140 -21.23 -6.91 -14.17
C THR A 140 -20.92 -5.70 -15.03
N MET A 141 -19.94 -4.91 -14.63
CA MET A 141 -19.61 -3.65 -15.31
C MET A 141 -18.63 -3.86 -16.47
N TYR A 142 -18.85 -3.10 -17.54
CA TYR A 142 -17.94 -3.03 -18.69
C TYR A 142 -17.42 -1.61 -18.85
N LYS A 143 -16.12 -1.48 -19.15
CA LYS A 143 -15.51 -0.18 -19.45
C LYS A 143 -14.45 -0.29 -20.53
N SER A 144 -14.62 0.49 -21.59
CA SER A 144 -13.62 0.73 -22.63
C SER A 144 -12.94 2.08 -22.41
N LEU A 145 -11.61 2.08 -22.49
CA LEU A 145 -10.77 3.28 -22.40
C LEU A 145 -9.78 3.26 -23.58
N GLY A 146 -10.22 3.79 -24.72
CA GLY A 146 -9.42 3.74 -25.96
C GLY A 146 -9.25 2.30 -26.43
N SER A 147 -8.02 1.79 -26.38
CA SER A 147 -7.69 0.40 -26.75
C SER A 147 -7.79 -0.60 -25.59
N PHE A 148 -8.07 -0.14 -24.38
CA PHE A 148 -8.15 -0.98 -23.18
C PHE A 148 -9.60 -1.36 -22.85
N GLU A 149 -9.86 -2.65 -22.62
CA GLU A 149 -11.15 -3.18 -22.19
C GLU A 149 -11.09 -3.75 -20.78
N LEU A 150 -11.96 -3.28 -19.89
CA LEU A 150 -12.13 -3.80 -18.53
C LEU A 150 -13.51 -4.44 -18.40
N THR A 151 -13.52 -5.71 -17.95
CA THR A 151 -14.72 -6.42 -17.52
C THR A 151 -14.65 -6.65 -16.01
N VAL A 152 -15.69 -6.28 -15.28
CA VAL A 152 -15.80 -6.54 -13.84
C VAL A 152 -16.95 -7.50 -13.65
N GLU A 153 -16.69 -8.68 -13.11
CA GLU A 153 -17.76 -9.64 -12.81
C GLU A 153 -18.62 -9.14 -11.66
N ALA A 154 -19.91 -9.49 -11.66
CA ALA A 154 -20.81 -9.12 -10.57
C ALA A 154 -20.29 -9.68 -9.24
N GLY A 155 -20.37 -8.87 -8.19
CA GLY A 155 -19.92 -9.25 -6.86
C GLY A 155 -20.74 -8.61 -5.78
N SER A 156 -20.56 -9.09 -4.55
CA SER A 156 -21.23 -8.58 -3.37
C SER A 156 -20.22 -8.19 -2.31
N PHE A 157 -20.57 -7.23 -1.45
CA PHE A 157 -19.80 -6.84 -0.28
C PHE A 157 -20.71 -6.53 0.89
N THR A 158 -20.16 -6.61 2.10
CA THR A 158 -20.91 -6.33 3.33
C THR A 158 -20.32 -5.13 4.08
N ASP A 159 -21.12 -4.52 4.96
CA ASP A 159 -20.57 -3.58 5.95
C ASP A 159 -19.46 -4.26 6.77
N SER A 160 -18.51 -3.48 7.28
CA SER A 160 -17.39 -3.98 8.12
C SER A 160 -16.47 -4.98 7.42
N GLU A 161 -16.40 -4.93 6.09
CA GLU A 161 -15.52 -5.79 5.28
C GLU A 161 -14.44 -4.95 4.59
N ILE A 162 -13.23 -5.51 4.50
CA ILE A 162 -12.15 -4.96 3.69
C ILE A 162 -11.89 -5.85 2.50
N ILE A 163 -12.09 -5.29 1.31
CA ILE A 163 -11.86 -5.95 0.03
C ILE A 163 -10.55 -5.43 -0.55
N VAL A 164 -9.57 -6.32 -0.71
CA VAL A 164 -8.28 -5.97 -1.30
C VAL A 164 -8.28 -6.32 -2.79
N MET A 165 -7.83 -5.38 -3.61
CA MET A 165 -7.71 -5.55 -5.05
C MET A 165 -6.25 -5.76 -5.44
N LEU A 166 -5.98 -6.90 -6.08
CA LEU A 166 -4.64 -7.30 -6.52
C LEU A 166 -4.61 -7.45 -8.05
N GLY A 167 -3.46 -7.16 -8.66
CA GLY A 167 -3.23 -7.36 -10.09
C GLY A 167 -2.10 -6.49 -10.64
N GLU A 168 -1.69 -6.72 -11.89
CA GLU A 168 -0.62 -5.95 -12.54
C GLU A 168 -0.98 -4.47 -12.76
N ASN A 169 0.03 -3.62 -12.97
CA ASN A 169 -0.23 -2.24 -13.35
C ASN A 169 -0.87 -2.19 -14.73
N GLY A 170 -1.89 -1.34 -14.90
CA GLY A 170 -2.64 -1.24 -16.17
C GLY A 170 -3.72 -2.31 -16.39
N THR A 171 -4.08 -3.10 -15.36
CA THR A 171 -5.23 -4.02 -15.41
C THR A 171 -6.56 -3.36 -15.04
N GLY A 172 -6.59 -2.05 -14.76
CA GLY A 172 -7.83 -1.31 -14.53
C GLY A 172 -8.33 -1.24 -13.08
N LYS A 173 -7.51 -1.60 -12.08
CA LYS A 173 -7.83 -1.46 -10.63
C LYS A 173 -8.36 -0.06 -10.26
N THR A 174 -7.59 0.98 -10.58
CA THR A 174 -7.99 2.39 -10.37
C THR A 174 -9.23 2.76 -11.18
N THR A 175 -9.43 2.15 -12.36
CA THR A 175 -10.63 2.35 -13.18
C THR A 175 -11.87 1.81 -12.48
N PHE A 176 -11.78 0.61 -11.91
CA PHE A 176 -12.86 0.02 -11.11
C PHE A 176 -13.18 0.85 -9.86
N ILE A 177 -12.15 1.30 -9.12
CA ILE A 177 -12.32 2.25 -8.00
C ILE A 177 -13.09 3.51 -8.45
N ARG A 178 -12.71 4.10 -9.59
CA ARG A 178 -13.39 5.32 -10.10
C ARG A 178 -14.83 5.06 -10.51
N MET A 179 -15.14 3.84 -10.96
CA MET A 179 -16.51 3.43 -11.23
C MET A 179 -17.33 3.29 -9.95
N LEU A 180 -16.76 2.67 -8.91
CA LEU A 180 -17.38 2.59 -7.58
C LEU A 180 -17.56 3.97 -6.93
N ALA A 181 -16.61 4.89 -7.14
CA ALA A 181 -16.71 6.27 -6.67
C ALA A 181 -17.79 7.11 -7.37
N GLY A 182 -18.33 6.62 -8.50
CA GLY A 182 -19.23 7.39 -9.36
C GLY A 182 -18.52 8.46 -10.22
N ASN A 183 -17.18 8.55 -10.16
CA ASN A 183 -16.38 9.48 -10.94
C ASN A 183 -16.26 9.06 -12.42
N LEU A 184 -16.49 7.78 -12.70
CA LEU A 184 -16.47 7.22 -14.05
C LEU A 184 -17.70 6.32 -14.24
N LYS A 185 -18.49 6.56 -15.30
CA LYS A 185 -19.64 5.68 -15.59
C LYS A 185 -19.18 4.42 -16.33
N PRO A 186 -19.73 3.24 -16.02
CA PRO A 186 -19.59 2.08 -16.90
C PRO A 186 -20.21 2.38 -18.27
N ASP A 187 -19.81 1.63 -19.29
CA ASP A 187 -20.33 1.81 -20.65
C ASP A 187 -21.73 1.21 -20.84
N GLY A 188 -22.16 0.32 -19.94
CA GLY A 188 -23.52 -0.21 -19.88
C GLY A 188 -24.48 0.68 -19.07
N ASP A 189 -25.78 0.34 -19.12
CA ASP A 189 -26.86 1.03 -18.40
C ASP A 189 -27.00 0.62 -16.92
N GLU A 190 -25.99 -0.06 -16.38
CA GLU A 190 -26.02 -0.59 -15.02
C GLU A 190 -25.90 0.52 -13.97
N LYS A 191 -26.80 0.50 -12.99
CA LYS A 191 -26.79 1.45 -11.88
C LYS A 191 -25.99 0.86 -10.72
N CYS A 192 -24.80 1.41 -10.48
CA CYS A 192 -24.11 1.18 -9.22
C CYS A 192 -24.95 1.73 -8.05
N PRO A 193 -24.88 1.11 -6.85
CA PRO A 193 -25.53 1.64 -5.67
C PRO A 193 -25.01 3.05 -5.35
N VAL A 194 -25.93 3.96 -4.98
CA VAL A 194 -25.58 5.33 -4.58
C VAL A 194 -25.07 5.28 -3.15
N LEU A 195 -23.75 5.16 -3.00
CA LEU A 195 -23.08 5.14 -1.71
C LEU A 195 -22.31 6.44 -1.51
N HIS A 196 -22.24 6.92 -0.27
CA HIS A 196 -21.35 8.02 0.04
C HIS A 196 -19.91 7.49 0.08
N VAL A 197 -19.07 7.96 -0.84
CA VAL A 197 -17.71 7.45 -1.01
C VAL A 197 -16.67 8.46 -0.56
N SER A 198 -15.67 8.00 0.18
CA SER A 198 -14.42 8.73 0.42
C SER A 198 -13.29 8.07 -0.35
N TYR A 199 -12.44 8.85 -1.01
CA TYR A 199 -11.42 8.34 -1.93
C TYR A 199 -10.03 8.92 -1.66
N LYS A 200 -9.07 8.04 -1.39
CA LYS A 200 -7.62 8.32 -1.42
C LYS A 200 -7.06 7.92 -2.78
N PRO A 201 -6.59 8.88 -3.61
CA PRO A 201 -6.01 8.58 -4.92
C PRO A 201 -4.58 8.03 -4.82
N GLN A 202 -4.19 7.24 -5.83
CA GLN A 202 -2.83 6.71 -5.98
C GLN A 202 -1.78 7.84 -6.03
N LYS A 203 -1.95 8.78 -6.96
CA LYS A 203 -1.06 9.93 -7.13
C LYS A 203 -1.49 11.07 -6.22
N ILE A 204 -0.64 11.41 -5.26
CA ILE A 204 -0.84 12.52 -4.35
C ILE A 204 0.24 13.56 -4.63
N SER A 205 -0.17 14.81 -4.69
CA SER A 205 0.73 15.94 -4.89
C SER A 205 0.34 17.03 -3.91
N PRO A 206 1.30 17.69 -3.26
CA PRO A 206 0.97 18.77 -2.36
C PRO A 206 0.51 19.99 -3.18
N LYS A 207 -0.75 20.41 -2.99
CA LYS A 207 -1.37 21.51 -3.74
C LYS A 207 -1.87 22.65 -2.84
N SER A 208 -1.52 22.63 -1.55
CA SER A 208 -2.07 23.54 -0.55
C SER A 208 -0.95 24.25 0.18
N GLU A 209 -1.00 25.58 0.21
CA GLU A 209 -0.08 26.41 1.02
C GLU A 209 -0.44 26.43 2.52
N LYS A 210 -1.61 25.88 2.87
CA LYS A 210 -2.08 25.79 4.25
C LYS A 210 -1.21 24.84 5.07
N THR A 211 -1.18 25.07 6.39
CA THR A 211 -0.66 24.09 7.34
C THR A 211 -1.54 22.84 7.37
N VAL A 212 -0.95 21.71 7.77
CA VAL A 212 -1.66 20.43 7.91
C VAL A 212 -2.87 20.58 8.83
N GLN A 213 -2.70 21.23 9.98
CA GLN A 213 -3.80 21.43 10.93
C GLN A 213 -4.97 22.19 10.31
N ASN A 214 -4.69 23.28 9.59
CA ASN A 214 -5.72 24.09 8.95
C ASN A 214 -6.45 23.30 7.87
N LEU A 215 -5.74 22.48 7.10
CA LEU A 215 -6.36 21.61 6.10
C LEU A 215 -7.27 20.55 6.74
N LEU A 216 -6.85 19.94 7.85
CA LEU A 216 -7.66 18.95 8.58
C LEU A 216 -8.91 19.59 9.19
N LEU A 217 -8.78 20.77 9.80
CA LEU A 217 -9.92 21.53 10.34
C LEU A 217 -10.90 21.98 9.26
N GLU A 218 -10.42 22.27 8.05
CA GLU A 218 -11.29 22.62 6.92
C GLU A 218 -12.04 21.42 6.36
N LYS A 219 -11.36 20.28 6.19
CA LYS A 219 -11.90 19.13 5.46
C LYS A 219 -12.64 18.13 6.34
N ILE A 220 -12.20 17.96 7.58
CA ILE A 220 -12.66 16.87 8.47
C ILE A 220 -12.85 17.38 9.91
N ARG A 221 -13.33 18.61 10.09
CA ARG A 221 -13.46 19.28 11.41
C ARG A 221 -14.03 18.37 12.50
N ASP A 222 -15.18 17.76 12.23
CA ASP A 222 -15.92 16.98 13.21
C ASP A 222 -15.11 15.75 13.64
N SER A 223 -14.61 15.00 12.66
CA SER A 223 -13.72 13.85 12.87
C SER A 223 -12.43 14.25 13.59
N PHE A 224 -11.81 15.36 13.22
CA PHE A 224 -10.57 15.84 13.83
C PHE A 224 -10.73 16.15 15.32
N THR A 225 -11.89 16.67 15.73
CA THR A 225 -12.20 16.94 17.14
C THR A 225 -12.66 15.71 17.92
N HIS A 226 -13.00 14.62 17.25
CA HIS A 226 -13.56 13.43 17.89
C HIS A 226 -12.46 12.60 18.60
N PRO A 227 -12.57 12.33 19.91
CA PRO A 227 -11.53 11.61 20.68
C PRO A 227 -11.21 10.22 20.13
N GLN A 228 -12.22 9.51 19.62
CA GLN A 228 -12.02 8.18 19.02
C GLN A 228 -11.21 8.26 17.72
N PHE A 229 -11.45 9.26 16.87
CA PHE A 229 -10.68 9.44 15.64
C PHE A 229 -9.23 9.81 15.94
N SER A 230 -9.00 10.61 16.98
CA SER A 230 -7.65 10.90 17.48
C SER A 230 -6.91 9.62 17.88
N THR A 231 -7.59 8.72 18.58
CA THR A 231 -7.00 7.47 19.10
C THR A 231 -6.82 6.42 18.01
N ASP A 232 -7.78 6.30 17.09
CA ASP A 232 -7.79 5.27 16.06
C ASP A 232 -6.96 5.67 14.83
N VAL A 233 -6.84 6.97 14.51
CA VAL A 233 -6.22 7.47 13.27
C VAL A 233 -5.09 8.47 13.52
N LEU A 234 -5.34 9.60 14.21
CA LEU A 234 -4.37 10.71 14.26
C LEU A 234 -3.07 10.36 15.00
N LYS A 235 -3.18 9.77 16.21
CA LYS A 235 -2.02 9.41 17.03
C LYS A 235 -1.22 8.27 16.41
N PRO A 236 -1.82 7.16 15.96
CA PRO A 236 -1.07 6.08 15.32
C PRO A 236 -0.35 6.51 14.02
N LEU A 237 -0.94 7.41 13.23
CA LEU A 237 -0.27 7.99 12.05
C LEU A 237 0.69 9.14 12.39
N GLN A 238 0.84 9.48 13.68
CA GLN A 238 1.71 10.54 14.19
C GLN A 238 1.43 11.93 13.56
N MET A 239 0.16 12.22 13.25
CA MET A 239 -0.24 13.47 12.59
C MET A 239 0.05 14.72 13.43
N GLU A 240 0.07 14.58 14.76
CA GLU A 240 0.31 15.69 15.70
C GLU A 240 1.65 16.40 15.46
N ARG A 241 2.68 15.67 15.01
CA ARG A 241 4.00 16.23 14.69
C ARG A 241 4.02 17.07 13.40
N LEU A 242 2.98 16.93 12.57
CA LEU A 242 2.89 17.55 11.25
C LEU A 242 2.00 18.79 11.25
N TYR A 243 1.25 19.05 12.32
CA TYR A 243 0.21 20.09 12.37
C TYR A 243 0.67 21.49 11.95
N ASP A 244 1.86 21.90 12.41
CA ASP A 244 2.41 23.22 12.12
C ASP A 244 3.14 23.29 10.76
N GLN A 245 3.38 22.14 10.12
CA GLN A 245 4.06 22.09 8.83
C GLN A 245 3.12 22.48 7.69
N GLN A 246 3.68 23.12 6.66
CA GLN A 246 2.97 23.38 5.42
C GLN A 246 2.88 22.10 4.57
N VAL A 247 1.72 21.88 3.94
CA VAL A 247 1.50 20.68 3.12
C VAL A 247 2.49 20.58 1.95
N MET A 248 2.96 21.71 1.41
CA MET A 248 3.99 21.77 0.35
C MET A 248 5.36 21.25 0.77
N ASN A 249 5.66 21.22 2.06
CA ASN A 249 6.97 20.85 2.58
C ASN A 249 7.02 19.41 3.11
N LEU A 250 5.89 18.68 3.05
CA LEU A 250 5.83 17.30 3.52
C LEU A 250 6.62 16.37 2.60
N SER A 251 7.33 15.42 3.20
CA SER A 251 7.89 14.27 2.50
C SER A 251 6.79 13.38 1.90
N GLY A 252 7.15 12.48 0.99
CA GLY A 252 6.21 11.54 0.37
C GLY A 252 5.43 10.71 1.39
N GLY A 253 6.12 10.15 2.40
CA GLY A 253 5.49 9.35 3.46
C GLY A 253 4.62 10.18 4.42
N GLU A 254 5.00 11.43 4.71
CA GLU A 254 4.14 12.35 5.49
C GLU A 254 2.89 12.74 4.72
N LEU A 255 3.03 13.05 3.43
CA LEU A 255 1.92 13.38 2.56
C LEU A 255 0.95 12.19 2.40
N GLN A 256 1.49 10.97 2.35
CA GLN A 256 0.73 9.74 2.30
C GLN A 256 -0.12 9.55 3.58
N ARG A 257 0.49 9.74 4.76
CA ARG A 257 -0.22 9.66 6.05
C ARG A 257 -1.32 10.71 6.16
N LEU A 258 -1.06 11.92 5.68
CA LEU A 258 -2.07 12.98 5.59
C LEU A 258 -3.24 12.57 4.67
N ALA A 259 -2.95 12.00 3.50
CA ALA A 259 -3.98 11.59 2.56
C ALA A 259 -4.86 10.46 3.10
N ILE A 260 -4.26 9.46 3.78
CA ILE A 260 -5.01 8.41 4.49
C ILE A 260 -5.89 9.03 5.57
N THR A 261 -5.35 9.95 6.37
CA THR A 261 -6.11 10.65 7.44
C THR A 261 -7.31 11.41 6.88
N LEU A 262 -7.11 12.18 5.80
CA LEU A 262 -8.19 12.93 5.14
C LEU A 262 -9.27 12.00 4.60
N CYS A 263 -8.88 10.88 3.99
CA CYS A 263 -9.80 9.88 3.48
C CYS A 263 -10.66 9.28 4.61
N LEU A 264 -10.04 8.79 5.69
CA LEU A 264 -10.75 8.19 6.82
C LEU A 264 -11.60 9.21 7.59
N GLY A 265 -11.17 10.47 7.64
CA GLY A 265 -11.87 11.52 8.35
C GLY A 265 -13.13 12.03 7.64
N GLN A 266 -13.29 11.77 6.34
CA GLN A 266 -14.53 12.11 5.64
C GLN A 266 -15.63 11.10 6.00
N PRO A 267 -16.86 11.57 6.32
CA PRO A 267 -17.97 10.66 6.55
C PRO A 267 -18.25 9.92 5.24
N ALA A 268 -18.23 8.59 5.24
CA ALA A 268 -18.53 7.78 4.06
C ALA A 268 -19.06 6.40 4.47
N ASP A 269 -19.78 5.77 3.55
CA ASP A 269 -20.22 4.38 3.66
C ASP A 269 -19.14 3.44 3.14
N VAL A 270 -18.47 3.86 2.05
CA VAL A 270 -17.38 3.10 1.42
C VAL A 270 -16.13 3.97 1.33
N TYR A 271 -15.01 3.43 1.79
CA TYR A 271 -13.68 4.03 1.66
C TYR A 271 -12.93 3.35 0.52
N LEU A 272 -12.47 4.13 -0.45
CA LEU A 272 -11.66 3.65 -1.56
C LEU A 272 -10.23 4.14 -1.34
N ILE A 273 -9.28 3.22 -1.18
CA ILE A 273 -7.90 3.54 -0.83
C ILE A 273 -6.97 2.93 -1.88
N ASP A 274 -6.45 3.77 -2.77
CA ASP A 274 -5.60 3.33 -3.87
C ASP A 274 -4.11 3.48 -3.50
N GLU A 275 -3.41 2.34 -3.33
CA GLU A 275 -2.00 2.22 -2.93
C GLU A 275 -1.62 3.03 -1.68
N PRO A 276 -2.17 2.69 -0.49
CA PRO A 276 -1.76 3.29 0.77
C PRO A 276 -0.30 2.99 1.16
N SER A 277 0.33 1.92 0.65
CA SER A 277 1.73 1.57 0.92
C SER A 277 2.78 2.45 0.24
N ALA A 278 2.40 3.22 -0.79
CA ALA A 278 3.33 4.05 -1.55
C ALA A 278 4.10 5.05 -0.66
N TYR A 279 5.41 5.18 -0.88
CA TYR A 279 6.32 6.07 -0.14
C TYR A 279 6.47 5.77 1.36
N LEU A 280 5.81 4.73 1.88
CA LEU A 280 5.94 4.31 3.27
C LEU A 280 7.02 3.25 3.40
N ASP A 281 7.82 3.36 4.45
CA ASP A 281 8.71 2.28 4.91
C ASP A 281 7.88 1.11 5.47
N SER A 282 8.53 -0.04 5.67
CA SER A 282 7.88 -1.26 6.16
C SER A 282 7.14 -1.09 7.49
N GLU A 283 7.63 -0.24 8.39
CA GLU A 283 6.98 -0.01 9.68
C GLU A 283 5.73 0.88 9.50
N GLN A 284 5.87 1.97 8.75
CA GLN A 284 4.77 2.87 8.41
C GLN A 284 3.66 2.16 7.64
N ARG A 285 3.99 1.25 6.71
CA ARG A 285 2.99 0.43 5.98
C ARG A 285 2.14 -0.38 6.95
N LEU A 286 2.76 -1.06 7.91
CA LEU A 286 2.03 -1.89 8.85
C LEU A 286 1.20 -1.06 9.84
N HIS A 287 1.71 0.09 10.30
CA HIS A 287 0.92 1.01 11.12
C HIS A 287 -0.27 1.57 10.34
N ALA A 288 -0.09 1.94 9.07
CA ALA A 288 -1.18 2.36 8.20
C ALA A 288 -2.22 1.24 8.01
N ALA A 289 -1.78 0.00 7.78
CA ALA A 289 -2.66 -1.16 7.67
C ALA A 289 -3.47 -1.40 8.96
N LYS A 290 -2.83 -1.30 10.13
CA LYS A 290 -3.47 -1.37 11.46
C LYS A 290 -4.53 -0.30 11.63
N VAL A 291 -4.22 0.94 11.27
CA VAL A 291 -5.14 2.08 11.37
C VAL A 291 -6.35 1.89 10.48
N ILE A 292 -6.15 1.55 9.21
CA ILE A 292 -7.23 1.31 8.26
C ILE A 292 -8.13 0.19 8.79
N LYS A 293 -7.56 -0.97 9.15
CA LYS A 293 -8.35 -2.12 9.64
C LYS A 293 -9.17 -1.77 10.89
N ARG A 294 -8.52 -1.15 11.88
CA ARG A 294 -9.16 -0.77 13.14
C ARG A 294 -10.29 0.23 12.92
N PHE A 295 -10.04 1.27 12.13
CA PHE A 295 -11.03 2.30 11.85
C PHE A 295 -12.26 1.70 11.14
N ILE A 296 -12.06 0.90 10.10
CA ILE A 296 -13.14 0.29 9.31
C ILE A 296 -14.01 -0.63 10.17
N LEU A 297 -13.40 -1.47 11.02
CA LEU A 297 -14.10 -2.33 11.96
C LEU A 297 -14.88 -1.55 13.02
N HIS A 298 -14.26 -0.52 13.63
CA HIS A 298 -14.92 0.29 14.66
C HIS A 298 -16.07 1.14 14.10
N ALA A 299 -15.90 1.72 12.91
CA ALA A 299 -16.89 2.56 12.25
C ALA A 299 -18.01 1.74 11.58
N LYS A 300 -17.83 0.41 11.48
CA LYS A 300 -18.72 -0.51 10.76
C LYS A 300 -18.96 -0.09 9.31
N LYS A 301 -17.87 0.26 8.61
CA LYS A 301 -17.88 0.72 7.22
C LYS A 301 -17.20 -0.31 6.33
N THR A 302 -17.21 -0.10 5.01
CA THR A 302 -16.52 -0.99 4.06
C THR A 302 -15.34 -0.26 3.45
N ALA A 303 -14.24 -0.97 3.19
CA ALA A 303 -13.12 -0.42 2.43
C ALA A 303 -12.77 -1.29 1.22
N PHE A 304 -12.51 -0.64 0.10
CA PHE A 304 -11.80 -1.25 -1.03
C PHE A 304 -10.39 -0.69 -1.08
N VAL A 305 -9.40 -1.58 -0.99
CA VAL A 305 -8.00 -1.19 -0.94
C VAL A 305 -7.25 -1.80 -2.12
N VAL A 306 -6.60 -0.98 -2.94
CA VAL A 306 -5.65 -1.46 -3.96
C VAL A 306 -4.28 -1.54 -3.32
N GLU A 307 -3.68 -2.72 -3.36
CA GLU A 307 -2.34 -2.92 -2.82
C GLU A 307 -1.47 -3.78 -3.73
N HIS A 308 -0.18 -3.53 -3.62
CA HIS A 308 0.88 -4.33 -4.23
C HIS A 308 1.79 -4.96 -3.18
N ASP A 309 1.73 -4.47 -1.94
CA ASP A 309 2.45 -5.03 -0.82
C ASP A 309 1.68 -6.23 -0.24
N PHE A 310 2.24 -7.43 -0.38
CA PHE A 310 1.58 -8.67 0.02
C PHE A 310 1.28 -8.72 1.52
N ILE A 311 2.15 -8.11 2.32
CA ILE A 311 2.04 -8.10 3.78
C ILE A 311 0.88 -7.21 4.21
N MET A 312 0.81 -6.00 3.66
CA MET A 312 -0.28 -5.06 3.90
C MET A 312 -1.61 -5.63 3.38
N ALA A 313 -1.60 -6.22 2.19
CA ALA A 313 -2.77 -6.89 1.63
C ALA A 313 -3.29 -8.01 2.54
N THR A 314 -2.40 -8.90 3.00
CA THR A 314 -2.78 -10.02 3.89
C THR A 314 -3.28 -9.54 5.25
N TYR A 315 -2.71 -8.45 5.78
CA TYR A 315 -3.15 -7.87 7.04
C TYR A 315 -4.55 -7.26 6.92
N LEU A 316 -4.83 -6.60 5.80
CA LEU A 316 -6.07 -5.88 5.54
C LEU A 316 -7.22 -6.76 5.06
N ALA A 317 -6.96 -7.72 4.17
CA ALA A 317 -7.99 -8.41 3.41
C ALA A 317 -8.88 -9.31 4.27
N ASP A 318 -10.19 -9.10 4.16
CA ASP A 318 -11.21 -10.11 4.47
C ASP A 318 -11.61 -10.87 3.20
N ARG A 319 -11.68 -10.16 2.07
CA ARG A 319 -11.86 -10.73 0.72
C ARG A 319 -10.90 -10.10 -0.28
N VAL A 320 -10.63 -10.83 -1.36
CA VAL A 320 -9.68 -10.41 -2.39
C VAL A 320 -10.37 -10.43 -3.75
N VAL A 321 -10.21 -9.35 -4.52
CA VAL A 321 -10.58 -9.29 -5.94
C VAL A 321 -9.30 -9.32 -6.75
N VAL A 322 -9.19 -10.29 -7.64
CA VAL A 322 -8.02 -10.48 -8.51
C VAL A 322 -8.34 -9.94 -9.89
N PHE A 323 -7.46 -9.09 -10.40
CA PHE A 323 -7.48 -8.60 -11.76
C PHE A 323 -6.50 -9.40 -12.61
N ASP A 324 -7.04 -10.14 -13.58
CA ASP A 324 -6.27 -10.93 -14.54
C ASP A 324 -6.44 -10.39 -15.97
N GLY A 325 -5.47 -10.65 -16.83
CA GLY A 325 -5.49 -10.25 -18.24
C GLY A 325 -4.18 -9.62 -18.72
N GLN A 326 -4.24 -8.95 -19.88
CA GLN A 326 -3.11 -8.28 -20.51
C GLN A 326 -3.14 -6.78 -20.18
N PRO A 327 -2.12 -6.25 -19.47
CA PRO A 327 -2.01 -4.82 -19.17
C PRO A 327 -2.19 -3.93 -20.40
N GLY A 328 -3.08 -2.94 -20.31
CA GLY A 328 -3.33 -1.98 -21.40
C GLY A 328 -4.11 -2.52 -22.60
N VAL A 329 -4.47 -3.80 -22.62
CA VAL A 329 -5.30 -4.43 -23.68
C VAL A 329 -6.65 -4.87 -23.13
N LYS A 330 -6.66 -5.87 -22.24
CA LYS A 330 -7.90 -6.44 -21.71
C LYS A 330 -7.68 -7.00 -20.32
N ALA A 331 -8.58 -6.69 -19.39
CA ALA A 331 -8.56 -7.25 -18.04
C ALA A 331 -9.96 -7.66 -17.56
N THR A 332 -9.99 -8.68 -16.72
CA THR A 332 -11.18 -9.16 -16.02
C THR A 332 -10.92 -9.11 -14.51
N ALA A 333 -11.85 -8.52 -13.77
CA ALA A 333 -11.84 -8.52 -12.30
C ALA A 333 -12.80 -9.58 -11.76
N THR A 334 -12.27 -10.51 -10.97
CA THR A 334 -13.02 -11.63 -10.38
C THR A 334 -12.82 -11.65 -8.87
N THR A 335 -13.88 -11.96 -8.11
CA THR A 335 -13.82 -12.06 -6.64
C THR A 335 -13.58 -13.50 -6.18
#